data_AF-X1II47-F1
#
_entry.id   AF-X1II47-F1
#
_cell.length_a   1.000
_cell.length_b   1.000
_cell.length_c   1.000
_cell.angle_alpha   90.00
_cell.angle_beta   90.00
_cell.angle_gamma   90.00
#
_symmetry.space_group_name_H-M   'P 1'
#
loop_
_entity.id
_entity.type
_entity.pdbx_description
1 polymer ?
#
loop_
_entity_poly.entity_id
_entity_poly.type
_entity_poly.pdbx_seq_one_letter_code
_entity_poly.pdbx_strand_id
1 'polypeptide(L)'
;MSYRHFIEAEMVRGSLKVKELSLTTAPIDFNVEITPATGVLGIQFPSLELIKREESELKPRLSLIDAPIQLVEAAARINVVMDAVVELASLTAAIRELLEVISLKRRQINRIRFKIVPQLDSTIEYIDYILEEIEQQDAIRVRVLQRKRKERSEKSDETS
;
A
#
# COMPACT_ATOMS: atom_id res chain seq x y z
N MET A 1 10.72 23.19 -19.92
CA MET A 1 11.79 23.51 -20.89
C MET A 1 11.49 22.96 -22.28
N SER A 2 11.23 21.66 -22.47
CA SER A 2 10.94 21.11 -23.81
C SER A 2 9.69 21.73 -24.48
N TYR A 3 8.59 21.87 -23.73
CA TYR A 3 7.35 22.50 -24.25
C TYR A 3 7.55 23.93 -24.79
N ARG A 4 8.46 24.70 -24.19
CA ARG A 4 8.79 26.05 -24.66
C ARG A 4 9.46 26.03 -26.02
N HIS A 5 10.45 25.15 -26.22
CA HIS A 5 11.12 25.01 -27.52
C HIS A 5 10.18 24.45 -28.60
N PHE A 6 9.22 23.62 -28.22
CA PHE A 6 8.16 23.20 -29.13
C PHE A 6 7.28 24.38 -29.59
N ILE A 7 6.84 25.24 -28.67
CA ILE A 7 6.08 26.44 -29.02
C ILE A 7 6.90 27.40 -29.90
N GLU A 8 8.18 27.60 -29.57
CA GLU A 8 9.10 28.41 -30.39
C GLU A 8 9.20 27.85 -31.82
N ALA A 9 9.25 26.53 -31.98
CA ALA A 9 9.25 25.89 -33.29
C ALA A 9 7.93 26.10 -34.06
N GLU A 10 6.77 26.01 -33.38
CA GLU A 10 5.47 26.30 -34.00
C GLU A 10 5.35 27.76 -34.42
N MET A 11 5.90 28.70 -33.65
CA MET A 11 5.91 30.12 -33.99
C MET A 11 6.75 30.42 -35.23
N VAL A 12 7.85 29.70 -35.44
CA VAL A 12 8.77 29.91 -36.57
C VAL A 12 8.29 29.25 -37.87
N ARG A 13 7.79 28.00 -37.80
CA ARG A 13 7.43 27.20 -38.99
C ARG A 13 5.92 27.06 -39.21
N GLY A 14 5.09 27.42 -38.24
CA GLY A 14 3.64 27.19 -38.26
C GLY A 14 3.26 25.75 -37.85
N SER A 15 2.12 25.60 -37.19
CA SER A 15 1.65 24.32 -36.63
C SER A 15 1.41 23.24 -37.69
N LEU A 16 0.93 23.63 -38.88
CA LEU A 16 0.72 22.70 -40.01
C LEU A 16 2.04 22.04 -40.46
N LYS A 17 3.11 22.82 -40.55
CA LYS A 17 4.40 22.31 -41.02
C LYS A 17 5.08 21.42 -39.99
N VAL A 18 4.94 21.75 -38.71
CA VAL A 18 5.42 20.89 -37.60
C VAL A 18 4.68 19.55 -37.59
N LYS A 19 3.37 19.56 -37.86
CA LYS A 19 2.58 18.34 -37.99
C LYS A 19 3.01 17.48 -39.17
N GLU A 20 3.23 18.06 -40.36
CA GLU A 20 3.76 17.34 -41.52
C GLU A 20 5.10 16.65 -41.19
N LEU A 21 6.01 17.39 -40.54
CA LEU A 21 7.31 16.86 -40.12
C LEU A 21 7.17 15.69 -39.15
N SER A 22 6.21 15.76 -38.22
CA SER A 22 5.94 14.66 -37.28
C SER A 22 5.46 13.38 -37.96
N LEU A 23 4.67 13.51 -39.03
CA LEU A 23 4.14 12.37 -39.79
C LEU A 23 5.20 11.71 -40.66
N THR A 24 6.17 12.48 -41.14
CA THR A 24 7.30 11.96 -41.94
C THR A 24 8.41 11.35 -41.09
N THR A 25 8.38 11.56 -39.77
CA THR A 25 9.41 11.09 -38.85
C THR A 25 9.14 9.64 -38.44
N ALA A 26 10.20 8.83 -38.33
CA ALA A 26 10.08 7.47 -37.82
C ALA A 26 9.59 7.48 -36.35
N PRO A 27 8.55 6.68 -36.00
CA PRO A 27 8.04 6.63 -34.63
C PRO A 27 9.08 6.03 -33.68
N ILE A 28 9.00 6.43 -32.42
CA ILE A 28 9.80 5.83 -31.33
C ILE A 28 8.89 4.83 -30.62
N ASP A 29 9.22 3.56 -30.73
CA ASP A 29 8.56 2.54 -29.93
C ASP A 29 9.14 2.58 -28.52
N PHE A 30 8.42 3.23 -27.61
CA PHE A 30 8.68 3.13 -26.18
C PHE A 30 7.96 1.89 -25.65
N ASN A 31 8.73 0.89 -25.22
CA ASN A 31 8.18 -0.21 -24.47
C ASN A 31 8.44 0.03 -22.98
N VAL A 32 7.43 -0.24 -22.15
CA VAL A 32 7.55 -0.14 -20.70
C VAL A 32 7.39 -1.54 -20.14
N GLU A 33 8.46 -2.05 -19.56
CA GLU A 33 8.42 -3.33 -18.86
C GLU A 33 8.09 -3.09 -17.38
N ILE A 34 7.23 -3.96 -16.84
CA ILE A 34 6.82 -3.93 -15.45
C ILE A 34 7.57 -5.05 -14.75
N THR A 35 8.52 -4.69 -13.90
CA THR A 35 9.23 -5.63 -13.04
C THR A 35 8.66 -5.53 -11.63
N PRO A 36 8.32 -6.66 -10.97
CA PRO A 36 7.94 -6.63 -9.57
C PRO A 36 9.21 -6.46 -8.72
N ALA A 37 9.35 -5.32 -8.07
CA ALA A 37 10.42 -5.09 -7.11
C ALA A 37 9.95 -5.48 -5.70
N THR A 38 10.80 -6.19 -4.96
CA THR A 38 10.50 -6.56 -3.58
C THR A 38 10.94 -5.45 -2.64
N GLY A 39 9.99 -4.88 -1.92
CA GLY A 39 10.22 -3.82 -0.96
C GLY A 39 10.67 -4.28 0.42
N VAL A 40 11.06 -3.30 1.23
CA VAL A 40 11.25 -3.47 2.67
C VAL A 40 9.88 -3.80 3.29
N LEU A 41 9.81 -4.84 4.12
CA LEU A 41 8.57 -5.40 4.72
C LEU A 41 7.79 -6.40 3.84
N GLY A 42 8.37 -6.91 2.76
CA GLY A 42 7.77 -7.98 1.95
C GLY A 42 6.59 -7.54 1.09
N ILE A 43 6.39 -6.22 0.96
CA ILE A 43 5.40 -5.62 0.05
C ILE A 43 6.06 -5.53 -1.32
N GLN A 44 5.43 -6.11 -2.33
CA GLN A 44 5.87 -5.97 -3.72
C GLN A 44 5.30 -4.69 -4.31
N PHE A 45 6.12 -3.94 -5.03
CA PHE A 45 5.68 -2.77 -5.79
C PHE A 45 6.12 -2.87 -7.25
N PRO A 46 5.32 -2.32 -8.18
CA PRO A 46 5.68 -2.32 -9.59
C PRO A 46 6.79 -1.29 -9.86
N SER A 47 7.95 -1.76 -10.34
CA SER A 47 8.95 -0.91 -10.97
C SER A 47 8.71 -0.87 -12.48
N LEU A 48 8.59 0.32 -13.02
CA LEU A 48 8.44 0.53 -14.46
C LEU A 48 9.81 0.92 -15.02
N GLU A 49 10.32 0.13 -15.97
CA GLU A 49 11.55 0.43 -16.68
C GLU A 49 11.24 0.74 -18.14
N LEU A 50 11.79 1.85 -18.64
CA LEU A 50 11.61 2.26 -20.02
C LEU A 50 12.71 1.64 -20.88
N ILE A 51 12.34 0.66 -21.69
CA ILE A 51 13.26 0.03 -22.64
C ILE A 51 13.19 0.80 -23.94
N LYS A 52 14.24 1.58 -24.19
CA LYS A 52 14.50 2.16 -25.51
C LYS A 52 15.10 1.03 -26.35
N ARG A 53 14.35 0.53 -27.33
CA ARG A 53 14.95 -0.32 -28.36
C ARG A 53 15.96 0.55 -29.11
N GLU A 54 17.25 0.28 -28.95
CA GLU A 54 18.28 0.96 -29.75
C GLU A 54 18.08 0.56 -31.21
N GLU A 55 17.59 1.51 -32.02
CA GLU A 55 17.64 1.35 -33.47
C GLU A 55 18.97 1.88 -34.00
N SER A 56 19.65 0.97 -34.70
CA SER A 56 20.95 1.01 -35.37
C SER A 56 21.19 2.13 -36.39
N GLU A 57 20.44 3.24 -36.43
CA GLU A 57 20.62 4.23 -37.51
C GLU A 57 20.89 5.65 -37.01
N LEU A 58 22.13 6.08 -37.25
CA LEU A 58 22.65 7.45 -37.21
C LEU A 58 21.96 8.42 -38.20
N LYS A 59 20.75 8.12 -38.67
CA LYS A 59 20.00 9.03 -39.54
C LYS A 59 19.39 10.15 -38.70
N PRO A 60 19.61 11.43 -39.05
CA PRO A 60 18.84 12.52 -38.48
C PRO A 60 17.35 12.23 -38.69
N ARG A 61 16.61 12.07 -37.59
CA ARG A 61 15.19 11.69 -37.60
C ARG A 61 14.27 12.69 -38.28
N LEU A 62 14.72 13.94 -38.29
CA LEU A 62 14.13 14.99 -39.09
C LEU A 62 15.08 15.36 -40.22
N SER A 63 14.52 15.69 -41.38
CA SER A 63 15.27 16.29 -42.47
C SER A 63 15.88 17.61 -41.97
N LEU A 64 17.22 17.66 -41.88
CA LEU A 64 17.97 18.79 -41.32
C LEU A 64 17.70 20.11 -42.06
N ILE A 65 17.22 20.00 -43.30
CA ILE A 65 16.89 21.12 -44.19
C ILE A 65 15.51 21.72 -43.85
N ASP A 66 14.56 20.89 -43.44
CA ASP A 66 13.17 21.33 -43.22
C ASP A 66 12.82 21.56 -41.74
N ALA A 67 13.61 21.01 -40.83
CA ALA A 67 13.35 21.08 -39.40
C ALA A 67 13.88 22.36 -38.76
N PRO A 68 13.05 23.08 -37.97
CA PRO A 68 13.57 24.14 -37.12
C PRO A 68 14.44 23.53 -36.01
N ILE A 69 15.56 24.19 -35.69
CA ILE A 69 16.53 23.74 -34.68
C ILE A 69 15.84 23.53 -33.32
N GLN A 70 14.88 24.39 -32.99
CA GLN A 70 14.09 24.33 -31.75
C GLN A 70 13.27 23.04 -31.63
N LEU A 71 12.78 22.48 -32.75
CA LEU A 71 12.02 21.23 -32.76
C LEU A 71 12.93 20.03 -32.50
N VAL A 72 14.14 20.04 -33.06
CA VAL A 72 15.14 19.00 -32.82
C VAL A 72 15.57 19.01 -31.35
N GLU A 73 15.80 20.19 -30.76
CA GLU A 73 16.10 20.33 -29.34
C GLU A 73 14.92 19.92 -28.44
N ALA A 74 13.69 20.27 -28.80
CA ALA A 74 12.49 19.87 -28.08
C ALA A 74 12.34 18.34 -28.05
N ALA A 75 12.55 17.68 -29.20
CA ALA A 75 12.51 16.22 -29.34
C ALA A 75 13.59 15.52 -28.49
N ALA A 76 14.83 16.03 -28.51
CA ALA A 76 15.90 15.51 -27.67
C ALA A 76 15.57 15.62 -26.17
N ARG A 77 15.00 16.76 -25.75
CA ARG A 77 14.60 16.99 -24.36
C ARG A 77 13.38 16.16 -23.94
N ILE A 78 12.46 15.85 -24.86
CA ILE A 78 11.29 14.97 -24.58
C ILE A 78 11.75 13.58 -24.15
N ASN A 79 12.81 13.03 -24.74
CA ASN A 79 13.32 11.72 -24.34
C ASN A 79 13.73 11.68 -22.87
N VAL A 80 14.38 12.74 -22.38
CA VAL A 80 14.79 12.85 -20.97
C VAL A 80 13.57 13.05 -20.05
N VAL A 81 12.59 13.84 -20.50
CA VAL A 81 11.33 14.03 -19.75
C VAL A 81 10.55 12.72 -19.66
N MET A 82 10.55 11.90 -20.71
CA MET A 82 9.87 10.61 -20.74
C MET A 82 10.44 9.65 -19.69
N ASP A 83 11.77 9.60 -19.55
CA ASP A 83 12.43 8.80 -18.51
C ASP A 83 11.97 9.23 -17.11
N ALA A 84 11.96 10.54 -16.83
CA ALA A 84 11.52 11.09 -15.56
C ALA A 84 10.02 10.85 -15.29
N VAL A 85 9.18 10.85 -16.33
CA VAL A 85 7.75 10.55 -16.20
C VAL A 85 7.53 9.09 -15.84
N VAL A 86 8.29 8.16 -16.43
CA VAL A 86 8.19 6.73 -16.10
C VAL A 86 8.66 6.47 -14.68
N GLU A 87 9.75 7.09 -14.24
CA GLU A 87 10.23 7.01 -12.85
C GLU A 87 9.18 7.54 -11.87
N LEU A 88 8.60 8.70 -12.17
CA LEU A 88 7.51 9.28 -11.36
C LEU A 88 6.28 8.37 -11.32
N ALA A 89 5.91 7.75 -12.45
CA ALA A 89 4.80 6.82 -12.52
C ALA A 89 5.04 5.58 -11.64
N SER A 90 6.27 5.05 -11.63
CA SER A 90 6.67 3.96 -10.73
C SER A 90 6.57 4.34 -9.27
N LEU A 91 7.10 5.49 -8.87
CA LEU A 91 6.98 5.97 -7.50
C LEU A 91 5.51 6.17 -7.09
N THR A 92 4.71 6.75 -7.97
CA THR A 92 3.28 7.00 -7.73
C THR A 92 2.51 5.68 -7.56
N ALA A 93 2.81 4.68 -8.38
CA ALA A 93 2.21 3.36 -8.26
C ALA A 93 2.60 2.70 -6.92
N ALA A 94 3.87 2.75 -6.53
CA ALA A 94 4.34 2.24 -5.25
C ALA A 94 3.65 2.91 -4.05
N ILE A 95 3.45 4.24 -4.09
CA ILE A 95 2.74 4.97 -3.03
C ILE A 95 1.27 4.53 -2.92
N ARG A 96 0.59 4.27 -4.04
CA ARG A 96 -0.81 3.81 -4.03
C ARG A 96 -0.95 2.46 -3.34
N GLU A 97 -0.09 1.50 -3.69
CA GLU A 97 -0.04 0.18 -3.04
C GLU A 97 0.23 0.29 -1.54
N LEU A 98 1.22 1.12 -1.16
CA LEU A 98 1.53 1.36 0.25
C LEU A 98 0.36 1.95 1.04
N LEU A 99 -0.37 2.90 0.44
CA LEU A 99 -1.55 3.50 1.08
C LEU A 99 -2.66 2.47 1.30
N GLU A 100 -2.87 1.55 0.37
CA GLU A 100 -3.84 0.47 0.53
C GLU A 100 -3.45 -0.43 1.71
N VAL A 101 -2.18 -0.87 1.77
CA VAL A 101 -1.67 -1.68 2.88
C VAL A 101 -1.81 -0.95 4.22
N ILE A 102 -1.45 0.34 4.27
CA ILE A 102 -1.59 1.17 5.48
C ILE A 102 -3.06 1.25 5.91
N SER A 103 -3.98 1.42 4.96
CA SER A 103 -5.42 1.49 5.25
C SER A 103 -5.94 0.18 5.88
N LEU A 104 -5.51 -0.97 5.34
CA LEU A 104 -5.87 -2.29 5.85
C LEU A 104 -5.31 -2.51 7.25
N LYS A 105 -4.04 -2.17 7.48
CA LYS A 105 -3.41 -2.26 8.81
C LYS A 105 -4.09 -1.36 9.82
N ARG A 106 -4.45 -0.12 9.45
CA ARG A 106 -5.19 0.80 10.31
C ARG A 106 -6.56 0.22 10.70
N ARG A 107 -7.28 -0.38 9.75
CA ARG A 107 -8.57 -1.05 10.04
C ARG A 107 -8.39 -2.24 10.97
N GLN A 108 -7.35 -3.05 10.78
CA GLN A 108 -7.03 -4.17 11.66
C GLN A 108 -6.72 -3.71 13.09
N ILE A 109 -5.88 -2.68 13.24
CA ILE A 109 -5.55 -2.09 14.55
C ILE A 109 -6.81 -1.58 15.24
N ASN A 110 -7.70 -0.91 14.51
CA ASN A 110 -8.95 -0.41 15.07
C ASN A 110 -9.87 -1.56 15.52
N ARG A 111 -9.99 -2.63 14.72
CA ARG A 111 -10.77 -3.82 15.10
C ARG A 111 -10.21 -4.46 16.37
N ILE A 112 -8.88 -4.57 16.48
CA ILE A 112 -8.24 -5.12 17.68
C ILE A 112 -8.58 -4.26 18.89
N ARG A 113 -8.33 -2.95 18.80
CA ARG A 113 -8.49 -2.01 19.92
C ARG A 113 -9.93 -1.89 20.42
N PHE A 114 -10.89 -1.77 19.51
CA PHE A 114 -12.26 -1.39 19.88
C PHE A 114 -13.25 -2.56 19.85
N LYS A 115 -12.85 -3.74 19.35
CA LYS A 115 -13.72 -4.92 19.34
C LYS A 115 -13.09 -6.10 20.06
N ILE A 116 -11.88 -6.50 19.66
CA ILE A 116 -11.27 -7.72 20.20
C ILE A 116 -10.84 -7.55 21.66
N VAL A 117 -10.12 -6.47 21.99
CA VAL A 117 -9.67 -6.21 23.37
C VAL A 117 -10.86 -6.14 24.33
N PRO A 118 -11.91 -5.32 24.09
CA PRO A 118 -13.07 -5.27 24.98
C PRO A 118 -13.81 -6.61 25.12
N GLN A 119 -13.87 -7.42 24.05
CA GLN A 119 -14.46 -8.75 24.10
C GLN A 119 -13.65 -9.69 25.00
N LEU A 120 -12.32 -9.66 24.89
CA LEU A 120 -11.45 -10.44 25.76
C LEU A 120 -11.58 -9.99 27.21
N ASP A 121 -11.60 -8.69 27.48
CA ASP A 121 -11.78 -8.14 28.83
C ASP A 121 -13.11 -8.60 29.44
N SER A 122 -14.21 -8.51 28.68
CA SER A 122 -15.52 -9.02 29.15
C SER A 122 -15.55 -10.53 29.39
N THR A 123 -14.73 -11.28 28.64
CA THR A 123 -14.62 -12.73 28.83
C THR A 123 -13.84 -13.06 30.09
N ILE A 124 -12.79 -12.29 30.39
CA ILE A 124 -12.00 -12.42 31.62
C ILE A 124 -12.89 -12.11 32.83
N GLU A 125 -13.61 -10.98 32.81
CA GLU A 125 -14.54 -10.62 33.88
C GLU A 125 -15.62 -11.69 34.13
N TYR A 126 -16.14 -12.30 33.06
CA TYR A 126 -17.11 -13.40 33.19
C TYR A 126 -16.49 -14.65 33.84
N ILE A 127 -15.26 -15.01 33.47
CA ILE A 127 -14.56 -16.15 34.08
C ILE A 127 -14.33 -15.88 35.57
N ASP A 128 -13.85 -14.70 35.92
CA ASP A 128 -13.60 -14.31 37.31
C ASP A 128 -14.90 -14.35 38.14
N TYR A 129 -16.00 -13.83 37.59
CA TYR A 129 -17.32 -13.90 38.24
C TYR A 129 -17.76 -15.35 38.53
N ILE A 130 -17.60 -16.25 37.55
CA ILE A 130 -17.97 -17.66 37.72
C ILE A 130 -17.07 -18.36 38.73
N LEU A 131 -15.77 -18.06 38.75
CA LEU A 131 -14.85 -18.61 39.75
C LEU A 131 -15.24 -18.16 41.16
N GLU A 132 -15.56 -16.88 41.35
CA GLU A 132 -15.98 -16.33 42.64
C GLU A 132 -17.30 -16.96 43.11
N GLU A 133 -18.28 -17.14 42.22
CA GLU A 133 -19.53 -17.82 42.55
C GLU A 133 -19.31 -19.28 42.96
N ILE A 134 -18.41 -20.01 42.28
CA ILE A 134 -18.04 -21.38 42.65
C ILE A 134 -17.39 -21.42 44.04
N GLU A 135 -16.45 -20.51 44.32
CA GLU A 135 -15.80 -20.41 45.63
C GLU A 135 -16.81 -20.11 46.75
N GLN A 136 -17.77 -19.23 46.51
CA GLN A 136 -18.84 -18.93 47.46
C GLN A 136 -19.71 -20.15 47.73
N GLN A 137 -20.11 -20.89 46.70
CA GLN A 137 -20.92 -22.10 46.85
C GLN A 137 -20.17 -23.20 47.62
N ASP A 138 -18.88 -23.39 47.35
CA ASP A 138 -18.06 -24.34 48.07
C ASP A 138 -17.87 -23.94 49.54
N ALA A 139 -17.65 -22.66 49.84
CA ALA A 139 -17.59 -22.16 51.22
C ALA A 139 -18.89 -22.42 51.99
N ILE A 140 -20.05 -22.19 51.35
CA ILE A 140 -21.36 -22.50 51.95
C ILE A 140 -21.48 -24.00 52.21
N ARG A 141 -21.11 -24.84 51.25
CA ARG A 141 -21.17 -26.31 51.38
C ARG A 141 -20.32 -26.79 52.56
N VAL A 142 -19.10 -26.27 52.72
CA VAL A 142 -18.22 -26.60 53.87
C VAL A 142 -18.86 -26.16 55.19
N ARG A 143 -19.40 -24.93 55.28
CA ARG A 143 -20.08 -24.44 56.50
C ARG A 143 -21.27 -25.32 56.88
N VAL A 144 -22.08 -25.75 55.92
CA VAL A 144 -23.23 -26.66 56.17
C VAL A 144 -22.76 -28.01 56.67
N LEU A 145 -21.70 -28.58 56.09
CA LEU A 145 -21.13 -29.86 56.53
C LEU A 145 -20.58 -29.77 57.95
N GLN A 146 -19.86 -28.69 58.29
CA GLN A 146 -19.35 -28.47 59.64
C GLN A 146 -20.48 -28.34 60.66
N ARG A 147 -21.53 -27.57 60.34
CA ARG A 147 -22.72 -27.44 61.21
C ARG A 147 -23.38 -28.79 61.47
N LYS A 148 -23.62 -29.58 60.42
CA LYS A 148 -24.21 -30.93 60.56
C LYS A 148 -23.34 -31.88 61.39
N ARG A 149 -22.01 -31.78 61.30
CA ARG A 149 -21.08 -32.55 62.14
C ARG A 149 -21.19 -32.15 63.61
N LYS A 150 -21.25 -30.85 63.89
CA LYS A 150 -21.39 -30.32 65.26
C LYS A 150 -22.72 -30.72 65.90
N GLU A 151 -23.83 -30.60 65.16
CA GLU A 151 -25.15 -31.04 65.63
C GLU A 151 -25.19 -32.56 65.92
N ARG A 152 -24.40 -33.37 65.22
CA ARG A 152 -24.27 -34.81 65.51
C ARG A 152 -23.45 -35.09 66.76
N SER A 153 -22.37 -34.34 67.01
CA SER A 153 -21.56 -34.52 68.22
C SER A 153 -22.32 -34.10 69.48
N GLU A 154 -23.07 -32.99 69.43
CA GLU A 154 -23.88 -32.53 70.57
C GLU A 154 -24.98 -33.54 70.91
N LYS A 155 -25.62 -34.16 69.90
CA LYS A 155 -26.63 -35.20 70.12
C LYS A 155 -26.06 -36.51 70.67
N SER A 156 -24.82 -36.87 70.35
CA SER A 156 -24.15 -38.05 70.95
C SER A 156 -23.74 -37.80 72.40
N ASP A 157 -23.44 -36.55 72.76
CA ASP A 157 -23.09 -36.16 74.13
C ASP A 157 -24.33 -36.07 75.04
N GLU A 158 -25.52 -35.73 74.49
CA GLU A 158 -26.79 -35.73 75.24
C GLU A 158 -27.42 -37.13 75.43
N THR A 159 -26.96 -38.14 74.68
CA THR A 159 -27.49 -39.52 74.75
C THR A 159 -26.57 -40.50 75.48
N SER A 160 -25.48 -40.02 76.08
CA SER A 160 -24.58 -40.77 76.98
C SER A 160 -24.76 -40.30 78.43
#